data_AF-A0AA85B895-F1
#
_entry.id   AF-A0AA85B895-F1
#
_cell.length_a   1.000
_cell.length_b   1.000
_cell.length_c   1.000
_cell.angle_alpha   90.00
_cell.angle_beta   90.00
_cell.angle_gamma   90.00
#
_symmetry.space_group_name_H-M   'P 1'
#
loop_
_entity.id
_entity.type
_entity.pdbx_description
1 polymer ?
#
loop_
_entity_poly.entity_id
_entity_poly.type
_entity_poly.pdbx_seq_one_letter_code
_entity_poly.pdbx_strand_id
1 'polypeptide(L)'
;MQRTLFVYRFKCSMFIKDQESCYRPDSYSVLRAGISSTDIRNFENLFFMESMLIDSIYGLNTPDGDIRLTRCGYTGEDGYEISVPSEIAIPIAEVLVKNPSVKPIGLAARDTLRLEAGLCLYGSDISEETTPVEASLSWLISKRRRLCKDPKFPGCSIITDQLKNRSALKNKRIGLICESGPPARNGAKIFDQSLQLEIGVITSGCFSPTLSKNIAMAYVKSEYCENDRQLFVQIRQKFYQYTVTKMPFVATKYVRRS
;
A
#
# COMPACT_ATOMS: atom_id res chain seq x y z
N MET A 1 -31.80 -3.03 -14.18
CA MET A 1 -30.67 -2.63 -15.06
C MET A 1 -29.43 -2.47 -14.21
N GLN A 2 -28.45 -3.36 -14.42
CA GLN A 2 -27.21 -3.44 -13.68
C GLN A 2 -26.45 -2.11 -13.74
N ARG A 3 -26.22 -1.48 -12.57
CA ARG A 3 -25.26 -0.39 -12.42
C ARG A 3 -23.87 -1.02 -12.42
N THR A 4 -23.31 -1.21 -13.62
CA THR A 4 -21.91 -1.57 -13.78
C THR A 4 -21.08 -0.38 -13.29
N LEU A 5 -20.51 -0.54 -12.10
CA LEU A 5 -19.62 0.42 -11.46
C LEU A 5 -18.28 0.44 -12.23
N PHE A 6 -18.26 1.04 -13.42
CA PHE A 6 -17.02 1.49 -14.04
C PHE A 6 -16.55 2.70 -13.25
N VAL A 7 -15.78 2.43 -12.20
CA VAL A 7 -15.05 3.45 -11.47
C VAL A 7 -13.97 3.99 -12.40
N TYR A 8 -14.31 4.97 -13.24
CA TYR A 8 -13.32 5.92 -13.77
C TYR A 8 -12.83 6.79 -12.61
N ARG A 9 -12.20 6.18 -11.59
CA ARG A 9 -11.31 6.91 -10.70
C ARG A 9 -10.04 7.10 -11.52
N PHE A 10 -9.89 8.28 -12.10
CA PHE A 10 -8.56 8.78 -12.41
C PHE A 10 -7.79 8.86 -11.09
N LYS A 11 -7.18 7.74 -10.68
CA LYS A 11 -6.13 7.74 -9.67
C LYS A 11 -4.92 8.34 -10.36
N CYS A 12 -4.85 9.67 -10.41
CA CYS A 12 -3.65 10.36 -10.84
C CYS A 12 -2.57 10.11 -9.79
N SER A 13 -1.88 8.97 -9.93
CA SER A 13 -0.70 8.65 -9.15
C SER A 13 0.43 9.41 -9.82
N MET A 14 0.57 10.69 -9.52
CA MET A 14 1.66 11.51 -10.04
C MET A 14 2.77 11.56 -9.01
N PHE A 15 3.98 11.15 -9.42
CA PHE A 15 5.17 11.30 -8.61
C PHE A 15 6.09 12.31 -9.25
N ILE A 16 6.56 13.19 -8.39
CA ILE A 16 7.19 14.41 -8.77
C ILE A 16 8.72 14.12 -8.64
N LYS A 17 9.52 14.20 -9.72
CA LYS A 17 10.94 13.73 -9.81
C LYS A 17 11.92 14.86 -9.52
N ASP A 18 13.07 14.53 -8.93
CA ASP A 18 14.32 15.19 -9.28
C ASP A 18 15.54 14.25 -9.34
N GLN A 19 16.60 14.71 -10.02
CA GLN A 19 17.90 14.01 -10.16
C GLN A 19 18.76 14.23 -8.90
N GLU A 20 19.46 13.17 -8.48
CA GLU A 20 20.40 13.11 -7.35
C GLU A 20 19.77 13.14 -5.94
N SER A 21 19.61 11.94 -5.37
CA SER A 21 19.21 11.63 -3.99
C SER A 21 17.74 11.90 -3.59
N CYS A 22 17.01 10.81 -3.33
CA CYS A 22 15.74 10.76 -2.58
C CYS A 22 14.56 11.62 -3.11
N TYR A 23 13.58 10.99 -3.76
CA TYR A 23 12.27 11.55 -4.13
C TYR A 23 11.66 12.53 -3.10
N ARG A 24 11.81 13.86 -3.24
CA ARG A 24 11.00 14.85 -2.48
C ARG A 24 10.86 16.19 -3.19
N PRO A 25 9.96 16.28 -4.16
CA PRO A 25 9.14 17.49 -4.26
C PRO A 25 7.76 17.28 -3.61
N ASP A 26 7.33 18.32 -2.92
CA ASP A 26 6.22 18.32 -1.97
C ASP A 26 4.86 18.29 -2.69
N SER A 27 4.17 17.14 -2.63
CA SER A 27 2.82 16.97 -3.22
C SER A 27 1.82 17.98 -2.65
N TYR A 28 2.03 18.42 -1.40
CA TYR A 28 1.31 19.53 -0.79
C TYR A 28 1.54 20.84 -1.54
N SER A 29 2.80 21.27 -1.74
CA SER A 29 3.13 22.52 -2.45
C SER A 29 2.53 22.58 -3.85
N VAL A 30 2.58 21.47 -4.60
CA VAL A 30 1.96 21.40 -5.92
C VAL A 30 0.45 21.61 -5.82
N LEU A 31 -0.25 20.81 -5.03
CA LEU A 31 -1.71 20.93 -4.96
C LEU A 31 -2.16 22.25 -4.36
N ARG A 32 -1.47 22.75 -3.33
CA ARG A 32 -1.72 24.05 -2.70
C ARG A 32 -1.84 25.17 -3.72
N ALA A 33 -0.99 25.18 -4.75
CA ALA A 33 -1.01 26.21 -5.79
C ALA A 33 -2.30 26.23 -6.61
N GLY A 34 -3.03 25.11 -6.65
CA GLY A 34 -4.33 24.99 -7.31
C GLY A 34 -5.53 25.13 -6.36
N ILE A 35 -5.35 25.17 -5.05
CA ILE A 35 -6.47 25.27 -4.10
C ILE A 35 -6.98 26.71 -4.03
N SER A 36 -8.30 26.87 -4.06
CA SER A 36 -8.99 28.15 -3.93
C SER A 36 -8.71 28.82 -2.57
N SER A 37 -8.86 30.15 -2.50
CA SER A 37 -8.72 30.87 -1.23
C SER A 37 -9.79 30.52 -0.20
N THR A 38 -10.96 30.03 -0.64
CA THR A 38 -12.04 29.58 0.25
C THR A 38 -11.72 28.24 0.90
N ASP A 39 -11.00 27.36 0.20
CA ASP A 39 -10.67 26.01 0.67
C ASP A 39 -9.30 25.91 1.35
N ILE A 40 -8.44 26.93 1.22
CA ILE A 40 -7.03 26.86 1.63
C ILE A 40 -6.82 26.50 3.11
N ARG A 41 -7.63 27.06 4.01
CA ARG A 41 -7.52 26.79 5.46
C ARG A 41 -7.85 25.33 5.78
N ASN A 42 -8.86 24.77 5.12
CA ASN A 42 -9.24 23.37 5.31
C ASN A 42 -8.17 22.44 4.71
N PHE A 43 -7.60 22.82 3.56
CA PHE A 43 -6.51 22.07 2.91
C PHE A 43 -5.24 22.03 3.77
N GLU A 44 -4.83 23.16 4.36
CA GLU A 44 -3.69 23.25 5.28
C GLU A 44 -3.82 22.32 6.49
N ASN A 45 -5.07 22.11 6.94
CA ASN A 45 -5.41 21.26 8.08
C ASN A 45 -5.92 19.87 7.67
N LEU A 46 -5.72 19.46 6.41
CA LEU A 46 -6.11 18.14 5.95
C LEU A 46 -5.02 17.12 6.31
N PHE A 47 -5.31 16.22 7.26
CA PHE A 47 -4.37 15.19 7.71
C PHE A 47 -4.57 13.86 6.98
N PHE A 48 -3.61 12.94 7.15
CA PHE A 48 -3.67 11.61 6.54
C PHE A 48 -4.98 10.88 6.89
N MET A 49 -5.60 10.28 5.87
CA MET A 49 -6.90 9.61 5.92
C MET A 49 -8.11 10.53 6.16
N GLU A 50 -7.94 11.84 5.99
CA GLU A 50 -9.04 12.81 5.94
C GLU A 50 -9.37 13.18 4.49
N SER A 51 -10.59 13.67 4.29
CA SER A 51 -11.08 14.13 3.00
C SER A 51 -11.87 15.42 3.12
N MET A 52 -11.82 16.24 2.09
CA MET A 52 -12.63 17.45 1.94
C MET A 52 -13.26 17.52 0.55
N LEU A 53 -14.37 18.25 0.46
CA LEU A 53 -14.90 18.71 -0.81
C LEU A 53 -14.32 20.09 -1.09
N ILE A 54 -14.02 20.37 -2.36
CA ILE A 54 -13.55 21.67 -2.84
C ILE A 54 -14.35 22.08 -4.06
N ASP A 55 -14.55 23.39 -4.23
CA ASP A 55 -15.36 23.91 -5.34
C ASP A 55 -14.58 23.93 -6.66
N SER A 56 -13.25 24.07 -6.57
CA SER A 56 -12.37 24.11 -7.74
C SER A 56 -10.94 23.69 -7.40
N ILE A 57 -10.20 23.28 -8.43
CA ILE A 57 -8.76 23.05 -8.37
C ILE A 57 -8.09 23.58 -9.64
N TYR A 58 -7.08 24.43 -9.50
CA TYR A 58 -6.46 25.18 -10.60
C TYR A 58 -7.48 25.98 -11.45
N GLY A 59 -8.53 26.50 -10.81
CA GLY A 59 -9.62 27.21 -11.49
C GLY A 59 -10.56 26.30 -12.28
N LEU A 60 -10.33 24.98 -12.30
CA LEU A 60 -11.23 24.00 -12.88
C LEU A 60 -12.31 23.66 -11.86
N ASN A 61 -13.58 23.81 -12.24
CA ASN A 61 -14.75 23.53 -11.42
C ASN A 61 -15.69 22.57 -12.16
N THR A 62 -16.72 22.10 -11.46
CA THR A 62 -17.79 21.28 -12.04
C THR A 62 -19.15 21.91 -11.76
N PRO A 63 -20.14 21.72 -12.65
CA PRO A 63 -21.51 22.21 -12.42
C PRO A 63 -22.12 21.66 -11.14
N ASP A 64 -21.80 20.42 -10.78
CA ASP A 64 -22.32 19.71 -9.61
C ASP A 64 -21.42 19.81 -8.37
N GLY A 65 -20.30 20.55 -8.44
CA GLY A 65 -19.48 20.94 -7.27
C GLY A 65 -18.69 19.84 -6.53
N ASP A 66 -18.74 18.58 -6.95
CA ASP A 66 -18.17 17.49 -6.16
C ASP A 66 -16.73 17.10 -6.56
N ILE A 67 -15.75 17.98 -6.32
CA ILE A 67 -14.33 17.57 -6.30
C ILE A 67 -13.99 17.09 -4.88
N ARG A 68 -13.70 15.80 -4.74
CA ARG A 68 -13.24 15.25 -3.46
C ARG A 68 -11.74 15.08 -3.45
N LEU A 69 -11.11 15.76 -2.50
CA LEU A 69 -9.70 15.61 -2.19
C LEU A 69 -9.54 14.75 -0.94
N THR A 70 -8.72 13.71 -0.99
CA THR A 70 -8.40 12.87 0.17
C THR A 70 -6.89 12.82 0.34
N ARG A 71 -6.37 13.12 1.53
CA ARG A 71 -4.93 12.99 1.80
C ARG A 71 -4.61 11.55 2.15
N CYS A 72 -4.45 10.74 1.11
CA CYS A 72 -4.14 9.32 1.22
C CYS A 72 -3.36 8.86 -0.03
N GLY A 73 -2.91 7.61 0.00
CA GLY A 73 -2.21 7.04 -1.14
C GLY A 73 -1.88 5.57 -0.94
N TYR A 74 -1.18 5.02 -1.93
CA TYR A 74 -0.80 3.61 -1.96
C TYR A 74 0.72 3.44 -2.15
N THR A 75 1.50 4.33 -1.55
CA THR A 75 2.95 4.44 -1.79
C THR A 75 3.78 4.59 -0.52
N GLY A 76 3.15 4.82 0.64
CA GLY A 76 3.86 5.11 1.89
C GLY A 76 4.31 6.57 2.05
N GLU A 77 4.31 7.34 0.97
CA GLU A 77 4.65 8.77 0.97
C GLU A 77 3.42 9.65 1.31
N ASP A 78 3.66 10.93 1.59
CA ASP A 78 2.58 11.92 1.62
C ASP A 78 2.03 12.18 0.21
N GLY A 79 0.72 12.37 0.11
CA GLY A 79 0.05 12.50 -1.16
C GLY A 79 -1.46 12.55 -1.03
N TYR A 80 -2.08 12.71 -2.19
CA TYR A 80 -3.50 12.95 -2.30
C TYR A 80 -4.11 12.11 -3.41
N GLU A 81 -5.34 11.67 -3.20
CA GLU A 81 -6.22 11.16 -4.24
C GLU A 81 -7.28 12.22 -4.55
N ILE A 82 -7.41 12.56 -5.83
CA ILE A 82 -8.39 13.54 -6.33
C ILE A 82 -9.46 12.77 -7.09
N SER A 83 -10.68 12.80 -6.57
CA SER A 83 -11.85 12.22 -7.23
C SER A 83 -12.64 13.34 -7.88
N VAL A 84 -12.74 13.29 -9.21
CA VAL A 84 -13.39 14.32 -10.02
C VAL A 84 -14.35 13.69 -11.04
N PRO A 85 -15.35 14.44 -11.51
CA PRO A 85 -16.13 14.09 -12.70
C PRO A 85 -15.24 13.89 -13.94
N SER A 86 -15.67 13.04 -14.87
CA SER A 86 -14.90 12.64 -16.05
C SER A 86 -14.48 13.82 -16.93
N GLU A 87 -15.30 14.86 -16.95
CA GLU A 87 -15.21 16.02 -17.83
C GLU A 87 -13.98 16.88 -17.50
N ILE A 88 -13.56 16.89 -16.23
CA ILE A 88 -12.43 17.69 -15.75
C ILE A 88 -11.17 16.84 -15.44
N ALA A 89 -11.25 15.51 -15.60
CA ALA A 89 -10.13 14.62 -15.30
C ALA A 89 -8.90 14.86 -16.19
N ILE A 90 -9.10 15.01 -17.50
CA ILE A 90 -8.01 15.31 -18.45
C ILE A 90 -7.44 16.72 -18.19
N PRO A 91 -8.25 17.79 -18.12
CA PRO A 91 -7.76 19.12 -17.77
C PRO A 91 -6.93 19.17 -16.48
N ILE A 92 -7.36 18.49 -15.41
CA ILE A 92 -6.61 18.42 -14.16
C ILE A 92 -5.25 17.73 -14.37
N ALA A 93 -5.24 16.59 -15.05
CA ALA A 93 -4.01 15.86 -15.32
C ALA A 93 -3.02 16.70 -16.14
N GLU A 94 -3.50 17.37 -17.19
CA GLU A 94 -2.69 18.26 -18.04
C GLU A 94 -2.09 19.43 -17.27
N VAL A 95 -2.87 20.07 -16.39
CA VAL A 95 -2.36 21.16 -15.54
C VAL A 95 -1.28 20.65 -14.59
N LEU A 96 -1.50 19.48 -13.98
CA LEU A 96 -0.56 18.93 -13.01
C LEU A 96 0.77 18.53 -13.68
N VAL A 97 0.76 17.88 -14.84
CA VAL A 97 2.01 17.48 -15.54
C VAL A 97 2.80 18.64 -16.14
N LYS A 98 2.20 19.84 -16.27
CA LYS A 98 2.93 21.06 -16.65
C LYS A 98 3.85 21.55 -15.54
N ASN A 99 3.60 21.18 -14.28
CA ASN A 99 4.53 21.48 -13.21
C ASN A 99 5.80 20.64 -13.42
N PRO A 100 6.99 21.25 -13.54
CA PRO A 100 8.24 20.56 -13.92
C PRO A 100 8.66 19.49 -12.92
N SER A 101 8.24 19.66 -11.67
CA SER A 101 8.49 18.68 -10.64
C SER A 101 7.63 17.43 -10.95
N VAL A 102 6.42 17.53 -11.48
CA VAL A 102 5.45 16.43 -11.61
C VAL A 102 5.79 15.48 -12.76
N LYS A 103 5.79 14.16 -12.50
CA LYS A 103 5.94 13.13 -13.54
C LYS A 103 4.87 12.03 -13.42
N PRO A 104 4.36 11.54 -14.55
CA PRO A 104 3.50 10.36 -14.53
C PRO A 104 4.31 9.13 -14.10
N ILE A 105 3.68 8.23 -13.35
CA ILE A 105 4.26 6.92 -13.05
C ILE A 105 3.37 5.79 -13.56
N GLY A 106 4.03 4.73 -14.03
CA GLY A 106 3.37 3.51 -14.44
C GLY A 106 3.10 2.55 -13.28
N LEU A 107 2.41 1.46 -13.60
CA LEU A 107 2.02 0.43 -12.64
C LEU A 107 3.22 -0.23 -11.94
N ALA A 108 4.33 -0.45 -12.64
CA ALA A 108 5.52 -1.08 -12.06
C ALA A 108 6.15 -0.26 -10.91
N ALA A 109 6.22 1.07 -11.09
CA ALA A 109 6.71 1.96 -10.03
C ALA A 109 5.74 1.97 -8.83
N ARG A 110 4.43 2.01 -9.10
CA ARG A 110 3.41 1.91 -8.04
C ARG A 110 3.50 0.59 -7.26
N ASP A 111 3.71 -0.53 -7.94
CA ASP A 111 3.87 -1.84 -7.30
C ASP A 111 5.14 -1.92 -6.44
N THR A 112 6.20 -1.23 -6.84
CA THR A 112 7.42 -1.11 -6.03
C THR A 112 7.17 -0.28 -4.77
N LEU A 113 6.60 0.92 -4.92
CA LEU A 113 6.36 1.85 -3.80
C LEU A 113 5.40 1.25 -2.76
N ARG A 114 4.30 0.62 -3.20
CA ARG A 114 3.37 -0.03 -2.27
C ARG A 114 4.03 -1.18 -1.51
N LEU A 115 4.93 -1.92 -2.16
CA LEU A 115 5.59 -3.06 -1.55
C LEU A 115 6.60 -2.57 -0.51
N GLU A 116 7.40 -1.56 -0.85
CA GLU A 116 8.28 -0.84 0.10
C GLU A 116 7.50 -0.34 1.33
N ALA A 117 6.30 0.21 1.12
CA ALA A 117 5.39 0.68 2.17
C ALA A 117 4.65 -0.44 2.92
N GLY A 118 4.88 -1.71 2.59
CA GLY A 118 4.26 -2.83 3.29
C GLY A 118 2.76 -3.02 3.01
N LEU A 119 2.24 -2.42 1.94
CA LEU A 119 0.80 -2.43 1.59
C LEU A 119 0.42 -3.67 0.77
N CYS A 120 -0.67 -4.34 1.15
CA CYS A 120 -1.18 -5.53 0.48
C CYS A 120 -1.85 -5.19 -0.85
N LEU A 121 -1.60 -6.00 -1.87
CA LEU A 121 -2.32 -6.02 -3.14
C LEU A 121 -3.37 -7.14 -3.13
N TYR A 122 -4.65 -6.78 -3.31
CA TYR A 122 -5.72 -7.77 -3.43
C TYR A 122 -5.55 -8.63 -4.68
N GLY A 123 -5.77 -9.94 -4.56
CA GLY A 123 -5.47 -10.93 -5.60
C GLY A 123 -4.01 -11.40 -5.60
N SER A 124 -3.14 -10.84 -4.76
CA SER A 124 -1.77 -11.33 -4.56
C SER A 124 -1.48 -11.61 -3.09
N ASP A 125 -1.51 -10.60 -2.23
CA ASP A 125 -1.16 -10.72 -0.81
C ASP A 125 -2.37 -11.01 0.08
N ILE A 126 -3.57 -10.73 -0.42
CA ILE A 126 -4.84 -11.01 0.24
C ILE A 126 -5.88 -11.45 -0.80
N SER A 127 -6.76 -12.37 -0.40
CA SER A 127 -7.88 -12.90 -1.18
C SER A 127 -9.03 -13.27 -0.23
N GLU A 128 -10.11 -13.82 -0.78
CA GLU A 128 -11.22 -14.39 0.00
C GLU A 128 -10.80 -15.57 0.90
N GLU A 129 -9.66 -16.19 0.60
CA GLU A 129 -9.11 -17.32 1.34
C GLU A 129 -8.21 -16.89 2.52
N THR A 130 -7.82 -15.61 2.58
CA THR A 130 -6.93 -15.09 3.61
C THR A 130 -7.70 -14.31 4.67
N THR A 131 -7.54 -14.68 5.93
CA THR A 131 -8.12 -13.90 7.03
C THR A 131 -7.30 -12.63 7.32
N PRO A 132 -7.91 -11.60 7.94
CA PRO A 132 -7.16 -10.41 8.37
C PRO A 132 -6.03 -10.72 9.37
N VAL A 133 -6.13 -11.80 10.15
CA VAL A 133 -5.10 -12.17 11.13
C VAL A 133 -3.90 -12.80 10.41
N GLU A 134 -4.14 -13.73 9.50
CA GLU A 134 -3.11 -14.30 8.63
C GLU A 134 -2.42 -13.22 7.80
N ALA A 135 -3.17 -12.25 7.27
CA ALA A 135 -2.63 -11.14 6.50
C ALA A 135 -1.84 -10.10 7.33
N SER A 136 -1.67 -10.29 8.64
CA SER A 136 -1.07 -9.28 9.54
C SER A 136 -1.82 -7.93 9.48
N LEU A 137 -3.14 -7.97 9.28
CA LEU A 137 -4.05 -6.83 9.17
C LEU A 137 -5.02 -6.71 10.36
N SER A 138 -4.75 -7.42 11.46
CA SER A 138 -5.58 -7.38 12.68
C SER A 138 -5.85 -5.95 13.15
N TRP A 139 -4.91 -5.02 12.93
CA TRP A 139 -5.02 -3.60 13.27
C TRP A 139 -6.26 -2.90 12.67
N LEU A 140 -6.77 -3.36 11.52
CA LEU A 140 -7.99 -2.84 10.87
C LEU A 140 -9.27 -3.16 11.66
N ILE A 141 -9.23 -4.20 12.49
CA ILE A 141 -10.37 -4.58 13.31
C ILE A 141 -10.36 -3.69 14.55
N SER A 142 -11.33 -2.78 14.69
CA SER A 142 -11.40 -1.90 15.87
C SER A 142 -11.45 -2.67 17.20
N LYS A 143 -10.89 -2.10 18.27
CA LYS A 143 -10.92 -2.69 19.63
C LYS A 143 -12.34 -3.06 20.07
N ARG A 144 -13.33 -2.19 19.80
CA ARG A 144 -14.76 -2.45 20.09
C ARG A 144 -15.27 -3.73 19.43
N ARG A 145 -14.86 -4.01 18.18
CA ARG A 145 -15.24 -5.24 17.47
C ARG A 145 -14.51 -6.47 18.00
N ARG A 146 -13.23 -6.35 18.37
CA ARG A 146 -12.44 -7.48 18.91
C ARG A 146 -12.88 -7.92 20.31
N LEU A 147 -13.26 -6.96 21.16
CA LEU A 147 -13.61 -7.21 22.58
C LEU A 147 -15.12 -7.39 22.81
N CYS A 148 -15.91 -7.42 21.74
CA CYS A 148 -17.35 -7.65 21.86
C CYS A 148 -17.61 -9.07 22.37
N LYS A 149 -18.52 -9.22 23.35
CA LYS A 149 -18.95 -10.54 23.85
C LYS A 149 -19.64 -11.38 22.77
N ASP A 150 -20.37 -10.73 21.86
CA ASP A 150 -21.07 -11.33 20.72
C ASP A 150 -20.74 -10.56 19.43
N PRO A 151 -19.57 -10.81 18.81
CA PRO A 151 -19.14 -10.08 17.62
C PRO A 151 -19.99 -10.44 16.40
N LYS A 152 -20.69 -9.45 15.82
CA LYS A 152 -21.61 -9.65 14.67
C LYS A 152 -21.04 -9.23 13.32
N PHE A 153 -19.79 -9.59 13.01
CA PHE A 153 -19.19 -9.32 11.70
C PHE A 153 -18.92 -10.63 10.94
N PRO A 154 -18.92 -10.63 9.58
CA PRO A 154 -18.67 -11.83 8.81
C PRO A 154 -17.33 -12.50 9.18
N GLY A 155 -17.34 -13.82 9.40
CA GLY A 155 -16.14 -14.58 9.78
C GLY A 155 -15.65 -14.33 11.21
N CYS A 156 -16.44 -13.71 12.09
CA CYS A 156 -16.03 -13.36 13.44
C CYS A 156 -15.54 -14.53 14.29
N SER A 157 -16.10 -15.73 14.15
CA SER A 157 -15.70 -16.92 14.91
C SER A 157 -14.23 -17.27 14.63
N ILE A 158 -13.87 -17.44 13.35
CA ILE A 158 -12.51 -17.75 12.90
C ILE A 158 -11.54 -16.63 13.29
N ILE A 159 -11.91 -15.38 12.98
CA ILE A 159 -11.03 -14.23 13.21
C ILE A 159 -10.78 -14.02 14.71
N THR A 160 -11.80 -14.19 15.55
CA THR A 160 -11.66 -14.03 17.01
C THR A 160 -10.84 -15.16 17.62
N ASP A 161 -10.97 -16.39 17.11
CA ASP A 161 -10.15 -17.52 17.54
C ASP A 161 -8.67 -17.27 17.20
N GLN A 162 -8.36 -16.91 15.94
CA GLN A 162 -7.00 -16.57 15.52
C GLN A 162 -6.38 -15.39 16.30
N LEU A 163 -7.20 -14.42 16.73
CA LEU A 163 -6.73 -13.30 17.55
C LEU A 163 -6.37 -13.71 18.99
N LYS A 164 -7.06 -14.71 19.55
CA LYS A 164 -6.90 -15.15 20.94
C LYS A 164 -5.92 -16.31 21.08
N ASN A 165 -5.89 -17.18 20.08
CA ASN A 165 -5.15 -18.42 20.09
C ASN A 165 -4.09 -18.42 18.99
N ARG A 166 -2.81 -18.39 19.40
CA ARG A 166 -1.69 -18.42 18.47
C ARG A 166 -1.62 -19.73 17.66
N SER A 167 -2.11 -20.86 18.19
CA SER A 167 -2.12 -22.14 17.47
C SER A 167 -3.18 -22.21 16.38
N ALA A 168 -4.22 -21.37 16.43
CA ALA A 168 -5.21 -21.25 15.37
C ALA A 168 -4.65 -20.52 14.13
N LEU A 169 -3.57 -19.76 14.29
CA LEU A 169 -2.88 -19.08 13.19
C LEU A 169 -1.88 -20.03 12.53
N LYS A 170 -2.29 -20.68 11.44
CA LYS A 170 -1.44 -21.64 10.72
C LYS A 170 -0.39 -20.96 9.85
N ASN A 171 -0.81 -19.95 9.09
CA ASN A 171 0.06 -19.18 8.20
C ASN A 171 0.03 -17.71 8.58
N LYS A 172 1.09 -16.98 8.24
CA LYS A 172 1.15 -15.54 8.49
C LYS A 172 1.91 -14.83 7.38
N ARG A 173 1.38 -13.68 6.96
CA ARG A 173 2.03 -12.78 6.03
C ARG A 173 3.21 -12.09 6.70
N ILE A 174 4.37 -12.17 6.06
CA ILE A 174 5.64 -11.60 6.49
C ILE A 174 6.27 -10.75 5.38
N GLY A 175 7.21 -9.90 5.76
CA GLY A 175 8.12 -9.22 4.83
C GLY A 175 9.46 -9.95 4.77
N LEU A 176 10.10 -9.94 3.62
CA LEU A 176 11.38 -10.58 3.36
C LEU A 176 12.32 -9.62 2.61
N ILE A 177 13.59 -9.58 3.00
CA ILE A 177 14.66 -8.86 2.29
C ILE A 177 15.72 -9.86 1.83
N CYS A 178 16.25 -9.67 0.63
CA CYS A 178 17.42 -10.40 0.14
C CYS A 178 18.48 -9.42 -0.39
N GLU A 179 19.72 -9.64 0.04
CA GLU A 179 20.87 -8.79 -0.27
C GLU A 179 21.37 -8.96 -1.71
N SER A 180 21.19 -10.13 -2.32
CA SER A 180 21.76 -10.41 -3.65
C SER A 180 20.98 -11.46 -4.43
N GLY A 181 21.17 -11.48 -5.75
CA GLY A 181 20.47 -12.39 -6.66
C GLY A 181 19.21 -11.78 -7.29
N PRO A 182 18.42 -12.58 -8.02
CA PRO A 182 17.23 -12.12 -8.69
C PRO A 182 16.06 -11.86 -7.71
N PRO A 183 15.18 -10.89 -7.97
CA PRO A 183 13.98 -10.68 -7.17
C PRO A 183 13.05 -11.89 -7.26
N ALA A 184 12.55 -12.33 -6.10
CA ALA A 184 11.50 -13.33 -6.04
C ALA A 184 10.21 -12.82 -6.71
N ARG A 185 9.47 -13.73 -7.33
CA ARG A 185 8.16 -13.44 -7.96
C ARG A 185 7.07 -14.25 -7.26
N ASN A 186 5.83 -13.84 -7.46
CA ASN A 186 4.65 -14.56 -6.97
C ASN A 186 4.77 -16.06 -7.32
N GLY A 187 4.47 -16.93 -6.34
CA GLY A 187 4.52 -18.38 -6.47
C GLY A 187 5.89 -19.01 -6.16
N ALA A 188 6.94 -18.21 -5.95
CA ALA A 188 8.23 -18.76 -5.54
C ALA A 188 8.13 -19.41 -4.16
N LYS A 189 8.61 -20.65 -4.06
CA LYS A 189 8.52 -21.48 -2.87
C LYS A 189 9.56 -21.08 -1.83
N ILE A 190 9.17 -21.19 -0.56
CA ILE A 190 10.01 -20.86 0.59
C ILE A 190 10.29 -22.14 1.36
N PHE A 191 11.56 -22.34 1.69
CA PHE A 191 12.07 -23.50 2.39
C PHE A 191 12.72 -23.10 3.70
N ASP A 192 12.76 -24.07 4.62
CA ASP A 192 13.48 -23.97 5.88
C ASP A 192 15.01 -24.02 5.65
N GLN A 193 15.77 -23.98 6.75
CA GLN A 193 17.24 -23.99 6.70
C GLN A 193 17.81 -25.30 6.14
N SER A 194 17.10 -26.44 6.28
CA SER A 194 17.54 -27.71 5.71
C SER A 194 17.33 -27.82 4.19
N LEU A 195 16.59 -26.87 3.60
CA LEU A 195 16.17 -26.87 2.19
C LEU A 195 15.30 -28.08 1.79
N GLN A 196 14.77 -28.84 2.76
CA GLN A 196 13.96 -30.03 2.50
C GLN A 196 12.46 -29.76 2.67
N LEU A 197 12.10 -28.83 3.58
CA LEU A 197 10.71 -28.59 3.92
C LEU A 197 10.22 -27.29 3.28
N GLU A 198 9.20 -27.40 2.44
CA GLU A 198 8.43 -26.23 1.99
C GLU A 198 7.60 -25.68 3.16
N ILE A 199 7.79 -24.40 3.47
CA ILE A 199 7.20 -23.72 4.62
C ILE A 199 6.34 -22.52 4.23
N GLY A 200 6.32 -22.14 2.95
CA GLY A 200 5.58 -20.98 2.50
C GLY A 200 5.77 -20.64 1.04
N VAL A 201 5.19 -19.50 0.64
CA VAL A 201 5.17 -19.02 -0.74
C VAL A 201 5.21 -17.51 -0.80
N ILE A 202 5.93 -16.98 -1.79
CA ILE A 202 6.01 -15.56 -2.10
C ILE A 202 4.70 -15.12 -2.78
N THR A 203 4.11 -14.03 -2.32
CA THR A 203 2.90 -13.43 -2.90
C THR A 203 3.23 -12.22 -3.79
N SER A 204 4.19 -11.41 -3.38
CA SER A 204 4.64 -10.23 -4.11
C SER A 204 6.15 -10.08 -3.96
N GLY A 205 6.84 -9.64 -5.01
CA GLY A 205 8.28 -9.41 -4.93
C GLY A 205 8.82 -8.57 -6.08
N CYS A 206 9.73 -7.65 -5.73
CA CYS A 206 10.43 -6.78 -6.67
C CYS A 206 11.79 -6.35 -6.12
N PHE A 207 12.58 -5.68 -6.96
CA PHE A 207 13.74 -4.92 -6.51
C PHE A 207 13.26 -3.59 -5.92
N SER A 208 13.79 -3.19 -4.76
CA SER A 208 13.58 -1.90 -4.12
C SER A 208 14.69 -0.94 -4.53
N PRO A 209 14.40 0.10 -5.33
CA PRO A 209 15.37 1.14 -5.65
C PRO A 209 15.80 1.93 -4.40
N THR A 210 14.89 2.13 -3.44
CA THR A 210 15.17 2.89 -2.22
C THR A 210 16.19 2.19 -1.33
N LEU A 211 16.09 0.87 -1.19
CA LEU A 211 16.98 0.07 -0.34
C LEU A 211 18.15 -0.54 -1.11
N SER A 212 18.11 -0.52 -2.45
CA SER A 212 19.02 -1.24 -3.33
C SER A 212 19.08 -2.76 -3.03
N LYS A 213 17.93 -3.34 -2.66
CA LYS A 213 17.78 -4.75 -2.26
C LYS A 213 16.53 -5.37 -2.86
N ASN A 214 16.46 -6.70 -2.92
CA ASN A 214 15.21 -7.38 -3.27
C ASN A 214 14.30 -7.45 -2.05
N ILE A 215 13.02 -7.10 -2.23
CA ILE A 215 12.00 -7.18 -1.18
C ILE A 215 10.84 -8.05 -1.64
N ALA A 216 10.21 -8.74 -0.69
CA ALA A 216 9.06 -9.57 -0.98
C ALA A 216 8.08 -9.66 0.20
N MET A 217 6.82 -9.91 -0.10
CA MET A 217 5.83 -10.41 0.84
C MET A 217 5.58 -11.89 0.59
N ALA A 218 5.28 -12.61 1.67
CA ALA A 218 5.04 -14.04 1.63
C ALA A 218 4.09 -14.47 2.73
N TYR A 219 3.45 -15.63 2.55
CA TYR A 219 2.90 -16.39 3.67
C TYR A 219 3.83 -17.52 4.03
N VAL A 220 4.10 -17.67 5.32
CA VAL A 220 4.85 -18.80 5.88
C VAL A 220 4.06 -19.42 7.03
N LYS A 221 4.33 -20.69 7.34
CA LYS A 221 3.89 -21.33 8.57
C LYS A 221 4.25 -20.43 9.77
N SER A 222 3.32 -20.27 10.71
CA SER A 222 3.43 -19.26 11.79
C SER A 222 4.63 -19.45 12.72
N GLU A 223 5.18 -20.66 12.81
CA GLU A 223 6.41 -20.97 13.53
C GLU A 223 7.69 -20.41 12.88
N TYR A 224 7.62 -19.92 11.64
CA TYR A 224 8.72 -19.32 10.88
C TYR A 224 8.59 -17.79 10.69
N CYS A 225 7.62 -17.14 11.35
CA CYS A 225 7.31 -15.72 11.10
C CYS A 225 8.10 -14.72 11.97
N GLU A 226 9.11 -15.18 12.70
CA GLU A 226 9.90 -14.36 13.60
C GLU A 226 10.83 -13.44 12.80
N ASN A 227 10.95 -12.17 13.23
CA ASN A 227 11.87 -11.22 12.59
C ASN A 227 13.31 -11.74 12.69
N ASP A 228 14.14 -11.33 11.74
CA ASP A 228 15.56 -11.66 11.62
C ASP A 228 15.85 -13.15 11.35
N ARG A 229 14.81 -13.99 11.23
CA ARG A 229 14.95 -15.38 10.81
C ARG A 229 15.37 -15.47 9.33
N GLN A 230 16.30 -16.37 9.05
CA GLN A 230 16.73 -16.69 7.68
C GLN A 230 15.86 -17.79 7.09
N LEU A 231 15.34 -17.54 5.89
CA LEU A 231 14.56 -18.48 5.08
C LEU A 231 15.16 -18.57 3.67
N PHE A 232 14.83 -19.61 2.93
CA PHE A 232 15.41 -19.82 1.60
C PHE A 232 14.32 -19.82 0.52
N VAL A 233 14.44 -18.91 -0.43
CA VAL A 233 13.50 -18.81 -1.55
C VAL A 233 14.10 -19.49 -2.78
N GLN A 234 13.35 -20.42 -3.37
CA GLN A 234 13.77 -21.11 -4.58
C GLN A 234 13.41 -20.27 -5.82
N ILE A 235 14.44 -19.82 -6.55
CA ILE A 235 14.30 -19.04 -7.78
C ILE A 235 15.11 -19.71 -8.89
N ARG A 236 14.44 -20.16 -9.96
CA ARG A 236 15.07 -20.87 -11.09
C ARG A 236 15.98 -22.00 -10.60
N GLN A 237 15.46 -22.86 -9.71
CA GLN A 237 16.14 -24.03 -9.13
C GLN A 237 17.33 -23.72 -8.18
N LYS A 238 17.65 -22.45 -7.95
CA LYS A 238 18.66 -22.03 -6.97
C LYS A 238 17.99 -21.46 -5.72
N PHE A 239 18.61 -21.66 -4.56
CA PHE A 239 18.13 -21.12 -3.29
C PHE A 239 18.85 -19.82 -2.97
N TYR A 240 18.09 -18.81 -2.60
CA TYR A 240 18.59 -17.51 -2.15
C TYR A 240 18.11 -17.25 -0.74
N GLN A 241 19.02 -16.80 0.12
CA GLN A 241 18.69 -16.48 1.50
C GLN A 241 17.92 -15.16 1.57
N TYR A 242 16.76 -15.20 2.22
CA TYR A 242 15.97 -14.03 2.59
C TYR A 242 15.87 -13.94 4.10
N THR A 243 15.86 -12.72 4.63
CA THR A 243 15.68 -12.45 6.05
C THR A 243 14.29 -11.91 6.32
N VAL A 244 13.56 -12.50 7.27
CA VAL A 244 12.27 -12.00 7.73
C VAL A 244 12.45 -10.60 8.32
N THR A 245 11.77 -9.63 7.73
CA THR A 245 11.92 -8.21 8.09
C THR A 245 10.57 -7.61 8.41
N LYS A 246 10.54 -6.74 9.44
CA LYS A 246 9.34 -5.98 9.80
C LYS A 246 8.94 -5.05 8.66
N MET A 247 7.64 -5.05 8.32
CA MET A 247 7.06 -4.08 7.39
C MET A 247 6.50 -2.85 8.14
N PRO A 248 6.52 -1.66 7.52
CA PRO A 248 6.98 -1.38 6.15
C PRO A 248 8.51 -1.46 6.02
N PHE A 249 9.03 -1.76 4.82
CA PHE A 249 10.47 -1.84 4.57
C PHE A 249 11.12 -0.45 4.51
N VAL A 250 10.36 0.52 4.00
CA VAL A 250 10.70 1.95 4.00
C VAL A 250 9.70 2.67 4.91
N ALA A 251 10.21 3.49 5.83
CA ALA A 251 9.35 4.22 6.77
C ALA A 251 8.36 5.13 6.02
N THR A 252 7.09 5.07 6.39
CA THR A 252 6.06 5.91 5.76
C THR A 252 6.14 7.35 6.24
N LYS A 253 5.77 8.29 5.37
CA LYS A 253 5.84 9.74 5.60
C LYS A 253 4.45 10.40 5.70
N TYR A 254 3.49 9.68 6.26
CA TYR A 254 2.11 10.17 6.41
C TYR A 254 2.04 11.37 7.37
N VAL A 255 1.34 12.43 6.95
CA VAL A 255 1.13 13.62 7.77
C VAL A 255 0.03 13.38 8.80
N ARG A 256 0.39 13.41 10.08
CA ARG A 256 -0.51 13.11 11.21
C ARG A 256 -0.66 14.34 12.10
N ARG A 257 -1.76 14.38 12.87
CA ARG A 257 -1.91 15.34 13.97
C ARG A 257 -0.80 15.06 14.99
N SER A 258 -0.08 16.10 15.39
CA SER A 258 0.91 16.09 16.48
C SER A 258 0.23 15.91 17.83
#